data_AF-A0A7J0FXF9-F1
#
_entry.id   AF-A0A7J0FXF9-F1
#
_cell.length_a   1.000
_cell.length_b   1.000
_cell.length_c   1.000
_cell.angle_alpha   90.00
_cell.angle_beta   90.00
_cell.angle_gamma   90.00
#
_symmetry.space_group_name_H-M   'P 1'
#
loop_
_entity.id
_entity.type
_entity.pdbx_description
1 polymer ?
#
loop_
_entity_poly.entity_id
_entity_poly.type
_entity_poly.pdbx_seq_one_letter_code
_entity_poly.pdbx_strand_id
1 'polypeptide(L)'
;MAKEKRTPCNILQLFSILSNVLVTLFIHCAGYGDCCIAHRVFCGILRSDVMCTACGFTSTTYDPCIDISLDLEPNQMTSAKTSSTKSLYSCSGEADSINSSPSCGISTLMECLDRFTRPERLGSNQKFFCQRCQVRQESLKQMSIRKLPLVSCFHIKRFEHSSIRKMSRKVDRYLQFPFSLDLTPYLSSSILRSRFGNRMFSFDGDEPDGSSELSSEFELFAVITHSSKLDAGHYVTYLRLSNQWCKCDGAWITQVNENIVRAAQGYMMVYVQKMLYYKASKKPIA
;
A
#
# COMPACT_ATOMS: atom_id res chain seq x y z
N MET A 1 -42.27 -2.78 -19.17
CA MET A 1 -41.00 -2.03 -19.25
C MET A 1 -40.59 -1.60 -17.85
N ALA A 2 -39.81 -2.44 -17.16
CA ALA A 2 -39.21 -2.08 -15.87
C ALA A 2 -37.69 -1.98 -16.10
N LYS A 3 -37.14 -0.77 -15.92
CA LYS A 3 -35.70 -0.51 -15.94
C LYS A 3 -35.09 -1.12 -14.68
N GLU A 4 -34.40 -2.24 -14.83
CA GLU A 4 -33.56 -2.83 -13.79
C GLU A 4 -32.33 -1.93 -13.59
N LYS A 5 -32.24 -1.31 -12.40
CA LYS A 5 -31.13 -0.46 -12.01
C LYS A 5 -29.92 -1.34 -11.71
N ARG A 6 -28.85 -1.20 -12.52
CA ARG A 6 -27.51 -1.72 -12.21
C ARG A 6 -27.06 -1.18 -10.85
N THR A 7 -26.78 -2.08 -9.92
CA THR A 7 -26.03 -1.76 -8.71
C THR A 7 -24.53 -1.83 -9.01
N PRO A 8 -23.72 -0.85 -8.57
CA PRO A 8 -22.28 -0.95 -8.68
C PRO A 8 -21.79 -2.06 -7.74
N CYS A 9 -21.06 -3.02 -8.30
CA CYS A 9 -20.42 -4.12 -7.59
C CYS A 9 -19.28 -3.54 -6.72
N ASN A 10 -19.65 -3.01 -5.55
CA ASN A 10 -18.77 -2.31 -4.63
C ASN A 10 -17.89 -3.32 -3.85
N ILE A 11 -16.68 -2.90 -3.56
CA ILE A 11 -15.62 -3.46 -2.68
C ILE A 11 -16.09 -4.34 -1.49
N LEU A 12 -17.32 -4.19 -1.02
CA LEU A 12 -17.97 -4.96 0.03
C LEU A 12 -18.17 -6.45 -0.29
N GLN A 13 -18.39 -6.84 -1.56
CA GLN A 13 -18.46 -8.28 -1.91
C GLN A 13 -17.09 -8.96 -1.84
N LEU A 14 -16.01 -8.22 -2.08
CA LEU A 14 -14.63 -8.71 -1.95
C LEU A 14 -14.25 -8.91 -0.48
N PHE A 15 -14.71 -8.00 0.39
CA PHE A 15 -14.66 -8.19 1.83
C PHE A 15 -15.53 -9.35 2.30
N SER A 16 -16.67 -9.65 1.67
CA SER A 16 -17.47 -10.82 2.04
C SER A 16 -16.78 -12.15 1.72
N ILE A 17 -16.06 -12.24 0.58
CA ILE A 17 -15.31 -13.45 0.21
C ILE A 17 -14.06 -13.61 1.08
N LEU A 18 -13.29 -12.53 1.29
CA LEU A 18 -12.16 -12.53 2.21
C LEU A 18 -12.62 -12.76 3.65
N SER A 19 -13.75 -12.19 4.06
CA SER A 19 -14.37 -12.42 5.37
C SER A 19 -14.78 -13.87 5.50
N ASN A 20 -15.45 -14.52 4.54
CA ASN A 20 -15.86 -15.91 4.71
C ASN A 20 -14.64 -16.86 4.80
N VAL A 21 -13.60 -16.67 3.98
CA VAL A 21 -12.39 -17.51 4.02
C VAL A 21 -11.53 -17.23 5.27
N LEU A 22 -11.36 -15.96 5.65
CA LEU A 22 -10.58 -15.58 6.84
C LEU A 22 -11.36 -15.87 8.13
N VAL A 23 -12.68 -15.67 8.16
CA VAL A 23 -13.54 -16.01 9.31
C VAL A 23 -13.49 -17.52 9.57
N THR A 24 -13.52 -18.39 8.54
CA THR A 24 -13.35 -19.84 8.77
C THR A 24 -11.97 -20.20 9.33
N LEU A 25 -10.89 -19.50 8.93
CA LEU A 25 -9.54 -19.70 9.46
C LEU A 25 -9.34 -19.13 10.89
N PHE A 26 -10.10 -18.10 11.28
CA PHE A 26 -9.92 -17.39 12.55
C PHE A 26 -11.02 -17.66 13.61
N ILE A 27 -12.07 -18.43 13.30
CA ILE A 27 -13.12 -18.85 14.26
C ILE A 27 -12.57 -19.62 15.47
N HIS A 28 -11.32 -20.09 15.44
CA HIS A 28 -10.69 -20.74 16.61
C HIS A 28 -10.12 -19.78 17.68
N CYS A 29 -10.32 -18.46 17.59
CA CYS A 29 -9.88 -17.51 18.62
C CYS A 29 -11.02 -16.56 19.03
N ALA A 30 -12.02 -17.09 19.74
CA ALA A 30 -13.01 -16.28 20.44
C ALA A 30 -12.47 -15.87 21.81
N GLY A 31 -12.16 -14.58 21.98
CA GLY A 31 -11.85 -13.96 23.27
C GLY A 31 -12.61 -12.64 23.44
N TYR A 32 -13.27 -12.48 24.58
CA TYR A 32 -14.14 -11.38 25.01
C TYR A 32 -13.60 -9.94 24.75
N GLY A 33 -14.51 -8.95 24.60
CA GLY A 33 -14.25 -7.50 24.79
C GLY A 33 -14.32 -6.57 23.57
N ASP A 34 -15.47 -5.91 23.37
CA ASP A 34 -15.71 -4.60 22.73
C ASP A 34 -14.93 -4.17 21.46
N CYS A 35 -14.72 -5.07 20.51
CA CYS A 35 -14.46 -4.69 19.12
C CYS A 35 -14.78 -5.86 18.19
N CYS A 36 -15.46 -5.63 17.05
CA CYS A 36 -15.77 -6.73 16.13
C CYS A 36 -14.48 -7.35 15.56
N ILE A 37 -14.54 -8.64 15.17
CA ILE A 37 -13.38 -9.38 14.65
C ILE A 37 -12.69 -8.64 13.50
N ALA A 38 -13.46 -7.96 12.64
CA ALA A 38 -12.93 -7.19 11.54
C ALA A 38 -11.99 -6.05 12.02
N HIS A 39 -12.39 -5.30 13.05
CA HIS A 39 -11.51 -4.28 13.61
C HIS A 39 -10.28 -4.89 14.28
N ARG A 40 -10.42 -6.02 14.99
CA ARG A 40 -9.26 -6.68 15.62
C ARG A 40 -8.24 -7.21 14.62
N VAL A 41 -8.70 -7.66 13.45
CA VAL A 41 -7.84 -8.31 12.44
C VAL A 41 -7.27 -7.29 11.45
N PHE A 42 -8.09 -6.36 10.96
CA PHE A 42 -7.73 -5.47 9.86
C PHE A 42 -7.43 -4.03 10.28
N CYS A 43 -7.79 -3.60 11.50
CA CYS A 43 -7.56 -2.21 11.91
C CYS A 43 -6.10 -1.98 12.30
N GLY A 44 -5.41 -1.20 11.47
CA GLY A 44 -4.16 -0.55 11.81
C GLY A 44 -4.38 0.90 12.26
N ILE A 45 -3.30 1.54 12.70
CA ILE A 45 -3.29 2.98 13.00
C ILE A 45 -2.18 3.62 12.19
N LEU A 46 -2.53 4.62 11.38
CA LEU A 46 -1.57 5.50 10.71
C LEU A 46 -1.26 6.70 11.61
N ARG A 47 -0.03 7.18 11.51
CA ARG A 47 0.41 8.44 12.09
C ARG A 47 0.70 9.42 10.95
N SER A 48 0.16 10.64 11.06
CA SER A 48 0.42 11.74 10.14
C SER A 48 1.13 12.86 10.88
N ASP A 49 2.36 13.17 10.49
CA ASP A 49 3.16 14.26 11.04
C ASP A 49 3.20 15.44 10.05
N VAL A 50 2.81 16.63 10.49
CA VAL A 50 2.94 17.88 9.75
C VAL A 50 3.95 18.77 10.44
N MET A 51 5.15 18.88 9.86
CA MET A 51 6.27 19.66 10.38
C MET A 51 6.38 21.01 9.68
N CYS A 52 6.34 22.09 10.46
CA CYS A 52 6.64 23.44 9.98
C CYS A 52 8.12 23.54 9.59
N THR A 53 8.41 23.97 8.35
CA THR A 53 9.79 24.08 7.86
C THR A 53 10.55 25.27 8.47
N ALA A 54 9.84 26.28 8.97
CA ALA A 54 10.45 27.48 9.56
C ALA A 54 10.91 27.28 11.00
N CYS A 55 10.14 26.56 11.83
CA CYS A 55 10.41 26.43 13.28
C CYS A 55 10.53 25.00 13.79
N GLY A 56 10.33 23.99 12.93
CA GLY A 56 10.41 22.57 13.29
C GLY A 56 9.25 22.04 14.15
N PHE A 57 8.27 22.87 14.52
CA PHE A 57 7.09 22.41 15.25
C PHE A 57 6.34 21.36 14.42
N THR A 58 6.04 20.22 15.04
CA THR A 58 5.35 19.10 14.39
C THR A 58 3.99 18.89 15.04
N SER A 59 2.94 18.86 14.23
CA SER A 59 1.59 18.45 14.62
C SER A 59 1.38 17.00 14.19
N THR A 60 0.87 16.15 15.09
CA THR A 60 0.71 14.72 14.86
C THR A 60 -0.76 14.32 15.01
N THR A 61 -1.28 13.55 14.07
CA THR A 61 -2.62 12.93 14.14
C THR A 61 -2.53 11.42 13.98
N TYR A 62 -3.50 10.70 14.55
CA TYR A 62 -3.59 9.24 14.48
C TYR A 62 -4.92 8.84 13.86
N ASP A 63 -4.85 8.12 12.74
CA ASP A 63 -6.01 7.80 11.92
C ASP A 63 -6.13 6.26 11.80
N PRO A 64 -7.25 5.66 12.25
CA PRO A 64 -7.53 4.24 12.03
C PRO A 64 -7.58 3.93 10.53
N CYS A 65 -7.03 2.79 10.11
CA CYS A 65 -7.06 2.34 8.72
C CYS A 65 -7.39 0.85 8.59
N ILE A 66 -8.16 0.50 7.57
CA ILE A 66 -8.45 -0.91 7.19
C ILE A 66 -7.59 -1.33 5.97
N ASP A 67 -7.24 -0.36 5.11
CA ASP A 67 -6.32 -0.53 4.00
C ASP A 67 -5.38 0.66 3.87
N ILE A 68 -4.25 0.43 3.19
CA ILE A 68 -3.33 1.48 2.76
C ILE A 68 -3.43 1.59 1.24
N SER A 69 -3.93 2.72 0.78
CA SER A 69 -4.11 3.02 -0.63
C SER A 69 -2.86 3.67 -1.23
N LEU A 70 -2.18 2.93 -2.11
CA LEU A 70 -0.87 3.26 -2.69
C LEU A 70 -0.97 3.78 -4.12
N ASP A 71 -0.20 4.83 -4.42
CA ASP A 71 -0.13 5.45 -5.74
C ASP A 71 0.92 4.76 -6.62
N LEU A 72 0.63 4.59 -7.92
CA LEU A 72 1.61 4.18 -8.93
C LEU A 72 2.28 5.43 -9.52
N GLU A 73 3.61 5.43 -9.69
CA GLU A 73 4.32 6.61 -10.21
C GLU A 73 3.79 7.04 -11.57
N PRO A 74 3.34 8.27 -11.85
CA PRO A 74 2.91 8.62 -13.22
C PRO A 74 4.07 8.47 -14.23
N ASN A 75 3.81 7.91 -15.42
CA ASN A 75 4.82 7.84 -16.49
C ASN A 75 5.33 9.26 -16.79
N GLN A 76 6.60 9.54 -16.51
CA GLN A 76 7.29 10.70 -17.07
C GLN A 76 7.62 10.45 -18.54
N MET A 77 6.60 10.45 -19.39
CA MET A 77 6.78 10.56 -20.83
C MET A 77 5.63 11.40 -21.38
N THR A 78 5.75 12.72 -21.24
CA THR A 78 5.14 13.76 -22.09
C THR A 78 5.38 15.13 -21.45
N SER A 79 6.52 15.75 -21.77
CA SER A 79 6.66 17.20 -22.03
C SER A 79 8.14 17.56 -22.21
N ALA A 80 8.71 17.25 -23.36
CA ALA A 80 9.80 18.04 -23.92
C ALA A 80 9.27 18.60 -25.24
N LYS A 81 8.83 19.86 -25.21
CA LYS A 81 8.51 20.61 -26.42
C LYS A 81 9.81 20.87 -27.17
N THR A 82 9.83 20.36 -28.39
CA THR A 82 10.59 20.78 -29.55
C THR A 82 11.14 22.21 -29.51
N SER A 83 12.46 22.33 -29.62
CA SER A 83 13.06 23.37 -30.45
C SER A 83 14.20 22.75 -31.25
N SER A 84 14.03 22.87 -32.56
CA SER A 84 14.86 22.34 -33.63
C SER A 84 16.04 23.26 -33.90
N THR A 85 17.29 22.75 -33.90
CA THR A 85 18.30 23.22 -34.85
C THR A 85 19.36 22.13 -35.10
N LYS A 86 19.63 21.89 -36.39
CA LYS A 86 20.64 21.00 -36.98
C LYS A 86 22.06 21.29 -36.48
N SER A 87 22.89 20.25 -36.33
CA SER A 87 24.18 20.14 -37.05
C SER A 87 24.72 18.70 -37.02
N LEU A 88 25.29 18.26 -38.15
CA LEU A 88 26.01 16.99 -38.34
C LEU A 88 27.45 17.17 -37.88
N TYR A 89 28.06 16.22 -37.15
CA TYR A 89 29.48 15.81 -37.26
C TYR A 89 29.68 14.40 -36.64
N SER A 90 30.63 13.65 -37.18
CA SER A 90 30.90 12.21 -36.94
C SER A 90 32.04 11.92 -35.95
N CYS A 91 31.89 10.80 -35.24
CA CYS A 91 32.86 9.79 -34.73
C CYS A 91 34.05 10.10 -33.80
N SER A 92 34.16 9.20 -32.81
CA SER A 92 35.35 8.59 -32.16
C SER A 92 36.00 9.25 -30.93
N GLY A 93 36.19 8.46 -29.87
CA GLY A 93 36.99 8.78 -28.67
C GLY A 93 36.48 8.06 -27.41
N GLU A 94 37.36 7.28 -26.77
CA GLU A 94 37.09 6.35 -25.67
C GLU A 94 36.83 6.97 -24.28
N ALA A 95 36.28 6.11 -23.42
CA ALA A 95 36.44 6.00 -21.96
C ALA A 95 35.61 6.89 -21.00
N ASP A 96 34.92 6.16 -20.12
CA ASP A 96 34.48 6.48 -18.76
C ASP A 96 33.43 7.57 -18.55
N SER A 97 32.16 7.14 -18.48
CA SER A 97 31.14 7.71 -17.59
C SER A 97 29.95 6.74 -17.48
N ILE A 98 29.75 6.17 -16.28
CA ILE A 98 28.58 5.35 -15.92
C ILE A 98 27.35 6.28 -15.94
N ASN A 99 26.71 6.40 -17.10
CA ASN A 99 25.40 7.02 -17.22
C ASN A 99 24.35 5.93 -17.04
N SER A 100 23.69 5.99 -15.88
CA SER A 100 22.43 5.34 -15.61
C SER A 100 21.43 5.69 -16.71
N SER A 101 21.27 4.76 -17.64
CA SER A 101 20.14 4.74 -18.57
C SER A 101 18.84 4.94 -17.81
N PRO A 102 17.83 5.62 -18.35
CA PRO A 102 16.50 5.58 -17.79
C PRO A 102 15.94 4.19 -18.07
N SER A 103 16.32 3.21 -17.24
CA SER A 103 15.57 1.97 -17.15
C SER A 103 14.15 2.40 -16.82
N CYS A 104 13.21 2.11 -17.72
CA CYS A 104 11.79 2.15 -17.42
C CYS A 104 11.56 1.18 -16.25
N GLY A 105 11.77 1.68 -15.04
CA GLY A 105 11.91 0.87 -13.83
C GLY A 105 10.62 0.10 -13.58
N ILE A 106 10.74 -1.19 -13.32
CA ILE A 106 9.61 -2.00 -12.88
C ILE A 106 9.20 -1.43 -11.52
N SER A 107 8.00 -0.85 -11.42
CA SER A 107 7.50 -0.36 -10.14
C SER A 107 7.31 -1.52 -9.17
N THR A 108 7.77 -1.36 -7.93
CA THR A 108 7.61 -2.37 -6.88
C THR A 108 6.65 -1.91 -5.77
N LEU A 109 6.06 -2.85 -5.04
CA LEU A 109 5.24 -2.55 -3.85
C LEU A 109 6.06 -1.81 -2.78
N MET A 110 7.35 -2.14 -2.65
CA MET A 110 8.24 -1.49 -1.69
C MET A 110 8.42 -0.01 -2.05
N GLU A 111 8.68 0.31 -3.32
CA GLU A 111 8.76 1.70 -3.79
C GLU A 111 7.45 2.47 -3.58
N CYS A 112 6.30 1.80 -3.67
CA CYS A 112 5.02 2.41 -3.34
C CYS A 112 4.90 2.74 -1.84
N LEU A 113 5.36 1.86 -0.96
CA LEU A 113 5.37 2.06 0.50
C LEU A 113 6.39 3.12 0.92
N ASP A 114 7.57 3.13 0.29
CA ASP A 114 8.58 4.17 0.45
C ASP A 114 7.97 5.53 0.10
N ARG A 115 7.31 5.64 -1.05
CA ARG A 115 6.64 6.89 -1.46
C ARG A 115 5.51 7.29 -0.52
N PHE A 116 4.72 6.34 -0.04
CA PHE A 116 3.65 6.59 0.93
C PHE A 116 4.19 7.16 2.25
N THR A 117 5.34 6.68 2.71
CA THR A 117 5.96 7.10 3.98
C THR A 117 7.01 8.20 3.84
N ARG A 118 7.30 8.65 2.61
CA ARG A 118 8.25 9.72 2.33
C ARG A 118 7.68 11.07 2.74
N PRO A 119 8.47 11.95 3.39
CA PRO A 119 8.05 13.33 3.62
C PRO A 119 7.78 14.05 2.29
N GLU A 120 6.62 14.70 2.19
CA GLU A 120 6.23 15.52 1.05
C GLU A 120 5.96 16.96 1.48
N ARG A 121 6.29 17.93 0.63
CA ARG A 121 5.94 19.33 0.87
C ARG A 121 4.47 19.53 0.55
N LEU A 122 3.72 20.14 1.47
CA LEU A 122 2.38 20.61 1.16
C LEU A 122 2.45 21.69 0.07
N GLY A 123 1.53 21.64 -0.89
CA GLY A 123 1.50 22.59 -2.01
C GLY A 123 1.40 24.05 -1.54
N SER A 124 1.80 25.00 -2.40
CA SER A 124 1.81 26.44 -2.05
C SER A 124 0.44 26.99 -1.65
N ASN A 125 -0.64 26.38 -2.12
CA ASN A 125 -2.03 26.67 -1.77
C ASN A 125 -2.54 25.93 -0.50
N GLN A 126 -1.73 25.04 0.08
CA GLN A 126 -2.07 24.19 1.22
C GLN A 126 -1.18 24.47 2.44
N LYS A 127 -0.70 25.71 2.60
CA LYS A 127 0.09 26.12 3.77
C LYS A 127 -0.66 25.82 5.07
N PHE A 128 0.01 25.14 5.99
CA PHE A 128 -0.55 24.72 7.27
C PHE A 128 -0.38 25.82 8.31
N PHE A 129 -1.37 26.02 9.18
CA PHE A 129 -1.26 27.00 10.25
C PHE A 129 -0.35 26.49 11.36
N CYS A 130 0.81 27.12 11.52
CA CYS A 130 1.75 26.74 12.58
C CYS A 130 1.33 27.41 13.90
N GLN A 131 0.97 26.60 14.90
CA GLN A 131 0.62 27.09 16.24
C GLN A 131 1.78 27.78 16.97
N ARG A 132 3.04 27.48 16.61
CA ARG A 132 4.19 28.16 17.21
C ARG A 132 4.46 29.51 16.55
N CYS A 133 4.40 29.58 15.22
CA CYS A 133 4.63 30.83 14.49
C CYS A 133 3.39 31.73 14.40
N GLN A 134 2.20 31.19 14.73
CA GLN A 134 0.90 31.87 14.60
C GLN A 134 0.61 32.37 13.18
N VAL A 135 1.15 31.68 12.16
CA VAL A 135 0.98 32.03 10.74
C VAL A 135 0.99 30.77 9.87
N ARG A 136 0.36 30.86 8.69
CA ARG A 136 0.40 29.78 7.69
C ARG A 136 1.81 29.66 7.10
N GLN A 137 2.42 28.50 7.29
CA GLN A 137 3.78 28.22 6.87
C GLN A 137 3.83 27.09 5.85
N GLU A 138 4.96 27.03 5.15
CA GLU A 138 5.34 25.84 4.43
C GLU A 138 5.61 24.71 5.42
N SER A 139 5.12 23.51 5.09
CA SER A 139 5.22 22.35 5.97
C SER A 139 5.51 21.10 5.17
N LEU A 140 6.20 20.17 5.80
CA LEU A 140 6.37 18.79 5.34
C LEU A 140 5.31 17.91 6.00
N LYS A 141 4.59 17.12 5.21
CA LYS A 141 3.71 16.06 5.69
C LYS A 141 4.41 14.72 5.52
N GLN A 142 4.34 13.86 6.53
CA GLN A 142 4.84 12.49 6.45
C GLN A 142 3.84 11.52 7.08
N MET A 143 3.56 10.42 6.39
CA MET A 143 2.77 9.31 6.93
C MET A 143 3.69 8.20 7.45
N SER A 144 3.27 7.48 8.48
CA SER A 144 3.92 6.26 8.97
C SER A 144 2.92 5.32 9.60
N ILE A 145 3.28 4.04 9.77
CA ILE A 145 2.42 3.06 10.43
C ILE A 145 2.72 3.09 11.93
N ARG A 146 1.73 3.40 12.79
CA ARG A 146 1.87 3.37 14.25
C ARG A 146 1.52 2.01 14.82
N LYS A 147 0.42 1.41 14.35
CA LYS A 147 -0.03 0.07 14.74
C LYS A 147 -0.26 -0.78 13.49
N LEU A 148 0.40 -1.92 13.42
CA LEU A 148 0.20 -2.92 12.36
C LEU A 148 -1.08 -3.73 12.62
N PRO A 149 -1.91 -3.97 11.59
CA PRO A 149 -2.98 -4.97 11.68
C PRO A 149 -2.41 -6.39 11.55
N LEU A 150 -3.19 -7.39 11.99
CA LEU A 150 -2.84 -8.80 11.77
C LEU A 150 -2.89 -9.18 10.28
N VAL A 151 -3.77 -8.50 9.53
CA VAL A 151 -3.90 -8.61 8.08
C VAL A 151 -3.79 -7.22 7.45
N SER A 152 -2.74 -7.01 6.66
CA SER A 152 -2.50 -5.77 5.95
C SER A 152 -3.06 -5.83 4.53
N CYS A 153 -3.92 -4.87 4.20
CA CYS A 153 -4.50 -4.71 2.87
C CYS A 153 -3.85 -3.53 2.16
N PHE A 154 -3.23 -3.77 1.01
CA PHE A 154 -2.66 -2.73 0.14
C PHE A 154 -3.52 -2.58 -1.10
N HIS A 155 -4.18 -1.44 -1.22
CA HIS A 155 -4.99 -1.10 -2.38
C HIS A 155 -4.16 -0.27 -3.37
N ILE A 156 -4.09 -0.70 -4.62
CA ILE A 156 -3.33 0.01 -5.65
C ILE A 156 -4.27 0.92 -6.42
N LYS A 157 -4.05 2.24 -6.30
CA LYS A 157 -4.84 3.27 -6.97
C LYS A 157 -4.55 3.27 -8.47
N ARG A 158 -5.19 2.35 -9.18
CA ARG A 158 -5.05 2.19 -10.64
C ARG A 158 -5.97 3.09 -11.44
N PHE A 159 -6.80 3.92 -10.83
CA PHE A 159 -7.75 4.75 -11.56
C PHE A 159 -7.41 6.23 -11.41
N GLU A 160 -7.01 6.83 -12.51
CA GLU A 160 -6.77 8.27 -12.60
C GLU A 160 -8.01 8.93 -13.20
N HIS A 161 -8.52 9.99 -12.57
CA HIS A 161 -9.60 10.80 -13.11
C HIS A 161 -9.05 12.16 -13.55
N SER A 162 -9.07 12.43 -14.84
CA SER A 162 -8.70 13.76 -15.36
C SER A 162 -9.97 14.61 -15.49
N SER A 163 -10.15 15.55 -14.56
CA SER A 163 -11.20 16.57 -14.64
C SER A 163 -11.07 17.44 -15.90
N ILE A 164 -9.83 17.69 -16.35
CA ILE A 164 -9.51 18.50 -17.53
C ILE A 164 -9.93 17.81 -18.83
N ARG A 165 -9.74 16.48 -18.94
CA ARG A 165 -10.07 15.71 -20.15
C ARG A 165 -11.44 15.02 -20.08
N LYS A 166 -12.18 15.17 -18.98
CA LYS A 166 -13.43 14.41 -18.67
C LYS A 166 -13.28 12.91 -18.96
N MET A 167 -12.12 12.36 -18.68
CA MET A 167 -11.79 10.97 -19.00
C MET A 167 -11.09 10.35 -17.81
N SER A 168 -11.58 9.21 -17.35
CA SER A 168 -10.85 8.37 -16.41
C SER A 168 -10.06 7.31 -17.17
N ARG A 169 -8.91 6.93 -16.64
CA ARG A 169 -8.02 5.93 -17.24
C ARG A 169 -7.61 4.92 -16.17
N LYS A 170 -7.64 3.64 -16.54
CA LYS A 170 -7.01 2.58 -15.76
C LYS A 170 -5.51 2.54 -16.07
N VAL A 171 -4.70 2.63 -15.03
CA VAL A 171 -3.25 2.46 -15.05
C VAL A 171 -2.96 0.95 -15.05
N ASP A 172 -2.71 0.43 -16.24
CA ASP A 172 -2.49 -1.00 -16.49
C ASP A 172 -1.01 -1.40 -16.41
N ARG A 173 -0.23 -0.69 -15.59
CA ARG A 173 1.20 -0.96 -15.44
C ARG A 173 1.43 -2.11 -14.47
N TYR A 174 2.39 -2.95 -14.83
CA TYR A 174 2.82 -4.04 -13.97
C TYR A 174 3.39 -3.48 -12.66
N LEU A 175 3.04 -4.11 -11.55
CA LEU A 175 3.55 -3.79 -10.23
C LEU A 175 4.11 -5.09 -9.65
N GLN A 176 5.41 -5.12 -9.40
CA GLN A 176 6.04 -6.26 -8.77
C GLN A 176 5.77 -6.23 -7.26
N PHE A 177 5.46 -7.38 -6.68
CA PHE A 177 5.24 -7.53 -5.24
C PHE A 177 5.90 -8.80 -4.73
N PRO A 178 6.46 -8.79 -3.51
CA PRO A 178 7.10 -9.96 -2.92
C PRO A 178 6.07 -10.89 -2.26
N PHE A 179 6.45 -12.15 -2.02
CA PHE A 179 5.62 -13.07 -1.23
C PHE A 179 5.86 -12.95 0.28
N SER A 180 6.98 -12.36 0.68
CA SER A 180 7.27 -11.98 2.07
C SER A 180 7.59 -10.50 2.10
N LEU A 181 7.00 -9.77 3.04
CA LEU A 181 7.09 -8.33 3.15
C LEU A 181 7.45 -7.95 4.58
N ASP A 182 8.55 -7.23 4.74
CA ASP A 182 8.90 -6.60 6.02
C ASP A 182 8.34 -5.18 6.05
N LEU A 183 7.52 -4.89 7.06
CA LEU A 183 6.93 -3.56 7.27
C LEU A 183 7.70 -2.70 8.27
N THR A 184 8.77 -3.23 8.89
CA THR A 184 9.61 -2.50 9.85
C THR A 184 10.06 -1.12 9.36
N PRO A 185 10.53 -0.94 8.11
CA PRO A 185 11.01 0.36 7.63
C PRO A 185 9.94 1.46 7.63
N TYR A 186 8.67 1.08 7.51
CA TYR A 186 7.52 1.99 7.38
C TYR A 186 6.86 2.31 8.72
N LEU A 187 7.36 1.73 9.82
CA LEU A 187 6.87 1.99 11.16
C LEU A 187 7.29 3.38 11.65
N SER A 188 6.41 3.98 12.45
CA SER A 188 6.65 5.27 13.10
C SER A 188 7.90 5.23 13.97
N SER A 189 8.12 4.12 14.70
CA SER A 189 9.33 3.92 15.52
C SER A 189 10.61 3.95 14.69
N SER A 190 10.65 3.24 13.57
CA SER A 190 11.79 3.20 12.65
C SER A 190 12.06 4.55 12.01
N ILE A 191 11.02 5.22 11.51
CA ILE A 191 11.13 6.54 10.86
C ILE A 191 11.63 7.61 11.85
N LEU A 192 11.07 7.64 13.06
CA LEU A 192 11.50 8.60 14.09
C LEU A 192 12.92 8.34 14.57
N ARG A 193 13.29 7.06 14.78
CA ARG A 193 14.65 6.68 15.16
C ARG A 193 15.67 7.07 14.10
N SER A 194 15.34 6.89 12.82
CA SER A 194 16.19 7.33 11.71
C SER A 194 16.39 8.84 11.71
N ARG A 195 15.33 9.62 12.00
CA ARG A 195 15.37 11.09 11.98
C ARG A 195 16.08 11.70 13.20
N PHE A 196 15.81 11.19 14.40
CA PHE A 196 16.21 11.82 15.66
C PHE A 196 17.29 11.05 16.44
N GLY A 197 17.69 9.87 15.94
CA GLY A 197 18.60 8.97 16.66
C GLY A 197 18.03 8.55 18.00
N ASN A 198 18.92 8.28 18.96
CA ASN A 198 18.53 7.84 20.31
C ASN A 198 17.98 8.97 21.21
N ARG A 199 17.74 10.18 20.68
CA ARG A 199 17.25 11.34 21.46
C ARG A 199 15.72 11.35 21.63
N MET A 200 15.10 10.18 21.67
CA MET A 200 13.65 10.07 21.81
C MET A 200 13.26 10.39 23.26
N PHE A 201 12.59 11.52 23.48
CA PHE A 201 11.73 11.71 24.64
C PHE A 201 10.50 10.83 24.42
N SER A 202 10.17 9.97 25.38
CA SER A 202 8.88 9.27 25.43
C SER A 202 7.78 10.33 25.39
N PHE A 203 7.17 10.53 24.21
CA PHE A 203 6.05 11.45 24.05
C PHE A 203 4.77 10.75 24.51
N ASP A 204 3.89 11.49 25.19
CA ASP A 204 2.65 11.07 25.86
C ASP A 204 1.99 9.81 25.28
N GLY A 205 1.82 8.80 26.15
CA GLY A 205 0.93 7.66 25.91
C GLY A 205 1.57 6.36 25.43
N ASP A 206 2.89 6.20 25.53
CA ASP A 206 3.53 4.87 25.49
C ASP A 206 3.23 4.14 26.81
N GLU A 207 1.96 3.78 27.03
CA GLU A 207 1.72 2.52 27.72
C GLU A 207 2.35 1.44 26.85
N PRO A 208 3.21 0.57 27.39
CA PRO A 208 3.68 -0.61 26.68
C PRO A 208 2.48 -1.57 26.59
N ASP A 209 1.50 -1.22 25.77
CA ASP A 209 0.45 -2.12 25.34
C ASP A 209 1.20 -3.33 24.80
N GLY A 210 0.99 -4.52 25.40
CA GLY A 210 1.80 -5.74 25.30
C GLY A 210 1.97 -6.36 23.90
N SER A 211 1.89 -5.55 22.86
CA SER A 211 2.13 -5.75 21.44
C SER A 211 3.61 -5.80 21.03
N SER A 212 4.56 -5.65 21.97
CA SER A 212 6.03 -5.68 21.70
C SER A 212 6.58 -7.04 21.19
N GLU A 213 5.73 -8.04 20.93
CA GLU A 213 6.15 -9.32 20.31
C GLU A 213 5.51 -9.60 18.95
N LEU A 214 4.85 -8.62 18.32
CA LEU A 214 4.24 -8.80 17.02
C LEU A 214 5.26 -8.56 15.89
N SER A 215 5.69 -9.65 15.23
CA SER A 215 6.62 -9.61 14.09
C SER A 215 6.12 -8.66 12.99
N SER A 216 7.00 -7.81 12.46
CA SER A 216 6.68 -6.94 11.31
C SER A 216 6.85 -7.65 9.96
N GLU A 217 7.09 -8.96 9.98
CA GLU A 217 7.14 -9.80 8.79
C GLU A 217 5.74 -10.30 8.43
N PHE A 218 5.39 -10.15 7.15
CA PHE A 218 4.13 -10.57 6.59
C PHE A 218 4.35 -11.51 5.40
N GLU A 219 3.38 -12.38 5.17
CA GLU A 219 3.32 -13.25 3.99
C GLU A 219 2.12 -12.93 3.12
N LEU A 220 2.32 -12.95 1.81
CA LEU A 220 1.26 -12.76 0.85
C LEU A 220 0.26 -13.92 0.93
N PHE A 221 -1.00 -13.55 1.17
CA PHE A 221 -2.10 -14.49 1.32
C PHE A 221 -3.02 -14.47 0.10
N ALA A 222 -3.32 -13.28 -0.42
CA ALA A 222 -4.17 -13.14 -1.60
C ALA A 222 -3.76 -11.96 -2.49
N VAL A 223 -3.99 -12.12 -3.79
CA VAL A 223 -3.88 -11.06 -4.80
C VAL A 223 -5.21 -10.98 -5.53
N ILE A 224 -5.85 -9.83 -5.45
CA ILE A 224 -7.08 -9.56 -6.18
C ILE A 224 -6.71 -8.76 -7.41
N THR A 225 -7.15 -9.22 -8.56
CA THR A 225 -6.99 -8.53 -9.85
C THR A 225 -8.34 -8.03 -10.34
N HIS A 226 -8.30 -6.95 -11.12
CA HIS A 226 -9.47 -6.37 -11.75
C HIS A 226 -9.21 -6.26 -13.25
N SER A 227 -9.88 -7.11 -14.03
CA SER A 227 -9.75 -7.19 -15.48
C SER A 227 -10.95 -6.54 -16.16
N SER A 228 -10.92 -5.21 -16.33
CA SER A 228 -11.82 -4.49 -17.25
C SER A 228 -11.55 -2.97 -17.33
N LYS A 229 -12.39 -2.29 -18.14
CA LYS A 229 -12.57 -0.83 -18.18
C LYS A 229 -13.61 -0.37 -17.13
N LEU A 230 -13.58 0.92 -16.81
CA LEU A 230 -14.23 1.61 -15.67
C LEU A 230 -15.70 1.29 -15.35
N ASP A 231 -16.48 0.72 -16.28
CA ASP A 231 -17.95 0.62 -16.17
C ASP A 231 -18.49 -0.81 -16.00
N ALA A 232 -17.63 -1.84 -16.09
CA ALA A 232 -18.01 -3.24 -15.82
C ALA A 232 -16.77 -4.02 -15.39
N GLY A 233 -16.69 -4.50 -14.13
CA GLY A 233 -15.52 -5.14 -13.54
C GLY A 233 -15.58 -6.67 -13.47
N HIS A 234 -14.53 -7.37 -13.94
CA HIS A 234 -14.34 -8.78 -13.60
C HIS A 234 -13.21 -8.91 -12.59
N TYR A 235 -13.50 -9.49 -11.43
CA TYR A 235 -12.53 -9.70 -10.37
C TYR A 235 -12.11 -11.16 -10.34
N VAL A 236 -10.79 -11.37 -10.34
CA VAL A 236 -10.17 -12.69 -10.16
C VAL A 236 -9.27 -12.63 -8.93
N THR A 237 -9.38 -13.63 -8.08
CA THR A 237 -8.61 -13.71 -6.84
C THR A 237 -7.63 -14.87 -6.91
N TYR A 238 -6.35 -14.59 -6.65
CA TYR A 238 -5.34 -15.60 -6.39
C TYR A 238 -5.21 -15.75 -4.87
N LEU A 239 -5.33 -16.96 -4.37
CA LEU A 239 -5.36 -17.28 -2.95
C LEU A 239 -4.32 -18.36 -2.63
N ARG A 240 -3.61 -18.22 -1.52
CA ARG A 240 -2.67 -19.23 -1.03
C ARG A 240 -3.33 -20.07 0.07
N LEU A 241 -3.56 -21.36 -0.21
CA LEU A 241 -4.13 -22.34 0.73
C LEU A 241 -3.15 -23.49 0.92
N SER A 242 -2.81 -23.83 2.17
CA SER A 242 -1.91 -24.96 2.48
C SER A 242 -0.62 -24.96 1.66
N ASN A 243 -0.02 -23.78 1.48
CA ASN A 243 1.18 -23.54 0.67
C ASN A 243 1.04 -23.81 -0.84
N GLN A 244 -0.19 -23.88 -1.36
CA GLN A 244 -0.49 -23.99 -2.79
C GLN A 244 -1.31 -22.77 -3.26
N TRP A 245 -1.08 -22.35 -4.49
CA TRP A 245 -1.80 -21.21 -5.07
C TRP A 245 -2.99 -21.68 -5.90
N CYS A 246 -4.12 -21.03 -5.68
CA CYS A 246 -5.35 -21.24 -6.44
C CYS A 246 -5.80 -19.92 -7.07
N LYS A 247 -6.27 -19.97 -8.32
CA LYS A 247 -6.97 -18.89 -9.01
C LYS A 247 -8.48 -19.16 -8.91
N CYS A 248 -9.19 -18.24 -8.28
CA CYS A 248 -10.64 -18.21 -8.15
C CYS A 248 -11.22 -17.19 -9.16
N ASP A 249 -11.97 -17.68 -10.13
CA ASP A 249 -12.52 -16.93 -11.26
C ASP A 249 -14.02 -17.24 -11.38
N GLY A 250 -14.85 -16.42 -10.75
CA GLY A 250 -16.28 -16.71 -10.58
C GLY A 250 -16.48 -18.03 -9.82
N ALA A 251 -17.10 -19.02 -10.48
CA ALA A 251 -17.35 -20.35 -9.92
C ALA A 251 -16.16 -21.33 -10.08
N TRP A 252 -15.11 -20.93 -10.80
CA TRP A 252 -14.01 -21.83 -11.14
C TRP A 252 -12.82 -21.63 -10.20
N ILE A 253 -12.35 -22.71 -9.60
CA ILE A 253 -11.14 -22.74 -8.77
C ILE A 253 -10.12 -23.63 -9.47
N THR A 254 -8.96 -23.08 -9.80
CA THR A 254 -7.89 -23.79 -10.51
C THR A 254 -6.58 -23.63 -9.77
N GLN A 255 -5.80 -24.69 -9.63
CA GLN A 255 -4.46 -24.61 -9.07
C GLN A 255 -3.52 -23.91 -10.06
N VAL A 256 -2.68 -23.01 -9.56
CA VAL A 256 -1.74 -22.23 -10.38
C VAL A 256 -0.36 -22.19 -9.75
N ASN A 257 0.66 -21.96 -10.57
CA ASN A 257 2.03 -21.81 -10.11
C ASN A 257 2.30 -20.38 -9.62
N GLU A 258 3.30 -20.23 -8.75
CA GLU A 258 3.74 -18.94 -8.23
C GLU A 258 4.04 -17.90 -9.31
N ASN A 259 4.61 -18.32 -10.44
CA ASN A 259 4.95 -17.44 -11.55
C ASN A 259 3.71 -16.75 -12.15
N ILE A 260 2.57 -17.45 -12.18
CA ILE A 260 1.29 -16.89 -12.66
C ILE A 260 0.81 -15.83 -11.68
N VAL A 261 0.93 -16.09 -10.37
CA VAL A 261 0.56 -15.13 -9.32
C VAL A 261 1.45 -13.90 -9.38
N ARG A 262 2.77 -14.05 -9.52
CA ARG A 262 3.71 -12.92 -9.65
C ARG A 262 3.42 -12.06 -10.88
N ALA A 263 2.97 -12.68 -11.99
CA ALA A 263 2.60 -11.96 -13.20
C ALA A 263 1.24 -11.22 -13.10
N ALA A 264 0.46 -11.47 -12.05
CA ALA A 264 -0.87 -10.90 -11.89
C ALA A 264 -0.81 -9.37 -11.69
N GLN A 265 -1.71 -8.64 -12.37
CA GLN A 265 -1.89 -7.21 -12.15
C GLN A 265 -2.73 -6.96 -10.89
N GLY A 266 -2.07 -6.99 -9.73
CA GLY A 266 -2.70 -6.79 -8.43
C GLY A 266 -3.41 -5.43 -8.33
N TYR A 267 -4.71 -5.45 -8.10
CA TYR A 267 -5.54 -4.31 -7.69
C TYR A 267 -5.51 -4.15 -6.17
N MET A 268 -5.60 -5.25 -5.44
CA MET A 268 -5.45 -5.29 -3.98
C MET A 268 -4.61 -6.50 -3.59
N MET A 269 -3.68 -6.31 -2.65
CA MET A 269 -2.84 -7.37 -2.09
C MET A 269 -3.09 -7.50 -0.61
N VAL A 270 -3.27 -8.73 -0.15
CA VAL A 270 -3.57 -9.08 1.24
C VAL A 270 -2.41 -9.85 1.81
N TYR A 271 -1.84 -9.31 2.88
CA TYR A 271 -0.69 -9.86 3.59
C TYR A 271 -1.09 -10.22 5.01
N VAL A 272 -0.71 -11.40 5.48
CA VAL A 272 -0.99 -11.88 6.84
C VAL A 272 0.30 -11.91 7.64
N GLN A 273 0.25 -11.47 8.88
CA GLN A 273 1.40 -11.47 9.76
C GLN A 273 1.95 -12.90 9.97
N LYS A 274 3.26 -13.08 9.80
CA LYS A 274 3.91 -14.40 9.72
C LYS A 274 3.72 -15.28 10.96
N MET A 275 3.65 -14.66 12.15
CA MET A 275 3.36 -15.37 13.40
C MET A 275 2.02 -16.12 13.39
N LEU A 276 1.02 -15.62 12.66
CA LEU A 276 -0.29 -16.29 12.50
C LEU A 276 -0.23 -17.38 11.43
N TYR A 277 0.54 -17.16 10.36
CA TYR A 277 0.73 -18.13 9.29
C TYR A 277 1.31 -19.45 9.80
N TYR A 278 2.33 -19.40 10.67
CA TYR A 278 2.93 -20.60 11.26
C TYR A 278 2.00 -21.34 12.22
N LYS A 279 1.16 -20.62 12.98
CA LYS A 279 0.18 -21.26 13.88
C LYS A 279 -0.90 -22.01 13.11
N ALA A 280 -1.36 -21.47 11.97
CA ALA A 280 -2.36 -22.12 11.12
C ALA A 280 -1.78 -23.27 10.27
N SER A 281 -0.48 -23.22 9.92
CA SER A 281 0.16 -24.21 9.05
C SER A 281 0.67 -25.46 9.78
N LYS A 282 0.74 -25.45 11.12
CA LYS A 282 1.02 -26.66 11.91
C LYS A 282 -0.22 -27.56 11.89
N LYS A 283 -0.16 -28.66 11.12
CA LYS A 283 -1.09 -29.79 11.31
C LYS A 283 -1.01 -30.23 12.78
N PRO A 284 -2.13 -30.56 13.44
CA PRO A 284 -2.07 -31.34 14.67
C PRO A 284 -1.33 -32.64 14.32
N ILE A 285 -0.24 -32.91 15.02
CA ILE A 285 0.36 -34.25 14.99
C ILE A 285 -0.69 -35.13 15.66
N ALA A 286 -1.22 -36.08 14.87
CA ALA A 286 -2.20 -37.07 15.31
C ALA A 286 -1.64 -37.97 16.42
#